data_AF-A0A4Q3KPZ4-F1
#
_entry.id   AF-A0A4Q3KPZ4-F1
#
_cell.length_a   1.000
_cell.length_b   1.000
_cell.length_c   1.000
_cell.angle_alpha   90.00
_cell.angle_beta   90.00
_cell.angle_gamma   90.00
#
_symmetry.space_group_name_H-M   'P 1'
#
loop_
_entity.id
_entity.type
_entity.pdbx_description
1 polymer ?
#
loop_
_entity_poly.entity_id
_entity_poly.type
_entity_poly.pdbx_seq_one_letter_code
_entity_poly.pdbx_strand_id
1 'polypeptide(L)'
;MMRLLADARRDAPKAVSLVLNTELTGHDHPIEERLLFKRPERMRLASIDDTTTIAVVKEGLAAAGEERAIRPTGPSKNILASLLYPRGRDLDEASARLLKTLAAVGIDSRVVSLGRNEEQIVYIIGAQPWEAERPQVWLDKVSFLPVRLRVAASQAGPAASGTASVASNAAGATGTATAVAERAIGMTEARYLEYGGGSVPGLPRVFEEYVNGNLVRHGEVVSGQVHTDLPEALFDVSGAPTRRR
;
A
#
# COMPACT_ATOMS: atom_id res chain seq x y z
N MET A 1 -4.05 -3.05 20.89
CA MET A 1 -4.18 -3.53 19.48
C MET A 1 -2.84 -3.56 18.76
N MET A 2 -2.20 -2.41 18.51
CA MET A 2 -0.94 -2.35 17.71
C MET A 2 0.19 -3.23 18.25
N ARG A 3 0.31 -3.36 19.58
CA ARG A 3 1.25 -4.30 20.21
C ARG A 3 1.00 -5.77 19.83
N LEU A 4 -0.27 -6.19 19.72
CA LEU A 4 -0.64 -7.54 19.29
C LEU A 4 -0.30 -7.77 17.81
N LEU A 5 -0.54 -6.76 16.97
CA LEU A 5 -0.13 -6.82 15.56
C LEU A 5 1.39 -6.92 15.45
N ALA A 6 2.15 -6.12 16.20
CA ALA A 6 3.60 -6.18 16.19
C ALA A 6 4.12 -7.57 16.63
N ASP A 7 3.51 -8.15 17.66
CA ASP A 7 3.85 -9.47 18.17
C ASP A 7 3.52 -10.58 17.15
N ALA A 8 2.34 -10.53 16.54
CA ALA A 8 1.93 -11.46 15.47
C ALA A 8 2.84 -11.40 14.23
N ARG A 9 3.63 -10.33 14.06
CA ARG A 9 4.60 -10.17 12.98
C ARG A 9 6.02 -10.46 13.40
N ARG A 10 6.30 -10.86 14.64
CA ARG A 10 7.68 -11.08 15.10
C ARG A 10 8.42 -12.13 14.26
N ASP A 11 7.74 -13.20 13.87
CA ASP A 11 8.37 -14.36 13.23
C ASP A 11 8.26 -14.40 11.70
N ALA A 12 7.68 -13.35 11.08
CA ALA A 12 7.63 -13.29 9.62
C ALA A 12 9.05 -13.29 8.99
N PRO A 13 9.19 -13.72 7.73
CA PRO A 13 10.50 -13.83 7.11
C PRO A 13 11.25 -12.49 7.01
N LYS A 14 12.59 -12.53 6.93
CA LYS A 14 13.40 -11.30 6.82
C LYS A 14 13.23 -10.63 5.46
N ALA A 15 13.15 -11.42 4.42
CA ALA A 15 13.02 -10.95 3.05
C ALA A 15 12.24 -11.96 2.19
N VAL A 16 11.42 -11.46 1.28
CA VAL A 16 10.55 -12.26 0.41
C VAL A 16 10.47 -11.61 -0.97
N SER A 17 10.44 -12.43 -2.01
CA SER A 17 10.03 -12.01 -3.36
C SER A 17 8.79 -12.75 -3.79
N LEU A 18 7.87 -12.06 -4.43
CA LEU A 18 6.67 -12.61 -5.03
C LEU A 18 6.68 -12.27 -6.53
N VAL A 19 6.25 -13.21 -7.35
CA VAL A 19 5.92 -12.99 -8.77
C VAL A 19 4.41 -12.95 -8.90
N LEU A 20 3.90 -11.94 -9.59
CA LEU A 20 2.49 -11.65 -9.72
C LEU A 20 2.10 -11.64 -11.19
N ASN A 21 0.90 -12.14 -11.46
CA ASN A 21 0.16 -11.80 -12.66
C ASN A 21 -0.85 -10.72 -12.29
N THR A 22 -0.78 -9.59 -12.97
CA THR A 22 -1.59 -8.41 -12.64
C THR A 22 -2.40 -7.95 -13.84
N GLU A 23 -3.70 -7.89 -13.67
CA GLU A 23 -4.63 -7.26 -14.61
C GLU A 23 -4.77 -5.78 -14.25
N LEU A 24 -4.44 -4.90 -15.20
CA LEU A 24 -4.55 -3.45 -15.07
C LEU A 24 -5.67 -2.93 -15.97
N THR A 25 -6.50 -2.04 -15.44
CA THR A 25 -7.55 -1.41 -16.23
C THR A 25 -6.95 -0.59 -17.37
N GLY A 26 -7.36 -0.88 -18.61
CA GLY A 26 -6.86 -0.24 -19.81
C GLY A 26 -5.68 -0.96 -20.47
N HIS A 27 -5.22 -2.09 -19.92
CA HIS A 27 -4.28 -3.00 -20.57
C HIS A 27 -5.03 -4.21 -21.14
N ASP A 28 -4.67 -4.64 -22.35
CA ASP A 28 -5.33 -5.77 -23.02
C ASP A 28 -4.91 -7.15 -22.48
N HIS A 29 -3.79 -7.19 -21.76
CA HIS A 29 -3.19 -8.42 -21.23
C HIS A 29 -2.67 -8.22 -19.80
N PRO A 30 -2.66 -9.28 -18.97
CA PRO A 30 -1.98 -9.25 -17.68
C PRO A 30 -0.48 -8.96 -17.84
N ILE A 31 0.10 -8.23 -16.90
CA ILE A 31 1.54 -7.98 -16.82
C ILE A 31 2.17 -8.81 -15.69
N GLU A 32 3.44 -9.17 -15.86
CA GLU A 32 4.22 -9.76 -14.77
C GLU A 32 4.73 -8.64 -13.86
N GLU A 33 4.52 -8.79 -12.56
CA GLU A 33 5.13 -7.91 -11.57
C GLU A 33 5.93 -8.69 -10.53
N ARG A 34 6.91 -8.02 -9.94
CA ARG A 34 7.73 -8.57 -8.87
C ARG A 34 7.62 -7.70 -7.63
N LEU A 35 7.05 -8.25 -6.58
CA LEU A 35 6.90 -7.60 -5.28
C LEU A 35 7.92 -8.15 -4.31
N LEU A 36 8.82 -7.30 -3.85
CA LEU A 36 9.82 -7.62 -2.85
C LEU A 36 9.43 -6.98 -1.53
N PHE A 37 9.57 -7.74 -0.45
CA PHE A 37 9.50 -7.24 0.92
C PHE A 37 10.82 -7.48 1.63
N LYS A 38 11.24 -6.51 2.45
CA LYS A 38 12.40 -6.64 3.32
C LYS A 38 12.15 -5.98 4.66
N ARG A 39 12.57 -6.63 5.75
CA ARG A 39 12.53 -6.03 7.08
C ARG A 39 13.56 -4.91 7.26
N PRO A 40 13.24 -3.90 8.07
CA PRO A 40 11.89 -3.46 8.45
C PRO A 40 11.31 -2.50 7.40
N GLU A 41 9.98 -2.48 7.24
CA GLU A 41 9.22 -1.48 6.46
C GLU A 41 9.73 -1.17 5.04
N ARG A 42 10.22 -2.19 4.30
CA ARG A 42 10.66 -2.01 2.91
C ARG A 42 9.85 -2.86 1.95
N MET A 43 9.51 -2.23 0.83
CA MET A 43 8.78 -2.84 -0.26
C MET A 43 9.31 -2.28 -1.59
N ARG A 44 9.43 -3.14 -2.59
CA ARG A 44 9.71 -2.74 -3.98
C ARG A 44 8.74 -3.49 -4.87
N LEU A 45 8.04 -2.78 -5.73
CA LEU A 45 7.32 -3.37 -6.84
C LEU A 45 8.05 -3.01 -8.13
N ALA A 46 8.31 -4.00 -8.97
CA ALA A 46 8.75 -3.80 -10.35
C ALA A 46 7.66 -4.36 -11.28
N SER A 47 7.13 -3.51 -12.16
CA SER A 47 6.14 -3.90 -13.17
C SER A 47 6.88 -4.04 -14.50
N ILE A 48 6.76 -5.22 -15.13
CA ILE A 48 7.50 -5.57 -16.34
C ILE A 48 6.52 -5.62 -17.51
N ASP A 49 6.43 -4.51 -18.24
CA ASP A 49 5.74 -4.37 -19.53
C ASP A 49 6.77 -3.95 -20.61
N ASP A 50 6.39 -3.07 -21.54
CA ASP A 50 7.31 -2.46 -22.51
C ASP A 50 8.45 -1.65 -21.84
N THR A 51 8.20 -1.07 -20.67
CA THR A 51 9.14 -0.28 -19.88
C THR A 51 9.09 -0.64 -18.40
N THR A 52 10.19 -1.17 -17.84
CA THR A 52 10.19 -1.53 -16.42
C THR A 52 10.01 -0.31 -15.51
N THR A 53 8.86 -0.23 -14.87
CA THR A 53 8.54 0.78 -13.85
C THR A 53 8.73 0.21 -12.46
N ILE A 54 9.20 1.05 -11.55
CA ILE A 54 9.60 0.65 -10.20
C ILE A 54 8.95 1.60 -9.20
N ALA A 55 8.35 1.02 -8.17
CA ALA A 55 7.91 1.74 -6.98
C ALA A 55 8.62 1.17 -5.75
N VAL A 56 9.24 2.03 -4.96
CA VAL A 56 9.96 1.67 -3.73
C VAL A 56 9.32 2.39 -2.56
N VAL A 57 9.07 1.65 -1.47
CA VAL A 57 8.73 2.20 -0.17
C VAL A 57 9.80 1.78 0.82
N LYS A 58 10.36 2.75 1.55
CA LYS A 58 11.32 2.52 2.64
C LYS A 58 10.98 3.42 3.81
N GLU A 59 10.56 2.80 4.91
CA GLU A 59 10.30 3.49 6.18
C GLU A 59 9.30 4.67 6.07
N GLY A 60 8.29 4.50 5.21
CA GLY A 60 7.26 5.50 4.95
C GLY A 60 7.63 6.57 3.93
N LEU A 61 8.82 6.51 3.32
CA LEU A 61 9.19 7.30 2.15
C LEU A 61 8.94 6.49 0.88
N ALA A 62 8.54 7.15 -0.19
CA ALA A 62 8.30 6.54 -1.49
C ALA A 62 9.17 7.18 -2.59
N ALA A 63 9.55 6.36 -3.55
CA ALA A 63 10.14 6.76 -4.82
C ALA A 63 9.56 5.89 -5.93
N ALA A 64 9.42 6.45 -7.13
CA ALA A 64 9.03 5.67 -8.30
C ALA A 64 9.51 6.29 -9.60
N GLY A 65 9.44 5.50 -10.67
CA GLY A 65 9.79 5.90 -12.03
C GLY A 65 10.24 4.68 -12.83
N GLU A 66 10.85 4.92 -13.98
CA GLU A 66 11.56 3.86 -14.71
C GLU A 66 12.76 3.36 -13.89
N GLU A 67 13.18 2.12 -14.11
CA GLU A 67 14.27 1.48 -13.35
C GLU A 67 15.55 2.33 -13.24
N ARG A 68 15.92 3.05 -14.31
CA ARG A 68 17.12 3.90 -14.36
C ARG A 68 16.88 5.33 -13.85
N ALA A 69 15.64 5.70 -13.56
CA ALA A 69 15.22 7.08 -13.30
C ALA A 69 14.19 7.20 -12.18
N ILE A 70 14.32 6.41 -11.11
CA ILE A 70 13.43 6.54 -9.94
C ILE A 70 13.60 7.92 -9.28
N ARG A 71 12.48 8.55 -8.95
CA ARG A 71 12.42 9.85 -8.28
C ARG A 71 11.60 9.74 -6.99
N PRO A 72 11.95 10.48 -5.94
CA PRO A 72 11.12 10.55 -4.74
C PRO A 72 9.75 11.10 -5.05
N THR A 73 8.76 10.53 -4.39
CA THR A 73 7.36 10.92 -4.54
C THR A 73 6.79 11.47 -3.22
N GLY A 74 7.60 11.45 -2.16
CA GLY A 74 7.25 11.97 -0.84
C GLY A 74 6.89 10.86 0.15
N PRO A 75 6.04 11.15 1.15
CA PRO A 75 5.54 10.14 2.07
C PRO A 75 4.69 9.09 1.34
N SER A 76 4.91 7.82 1.64
CA SER A 76 4.09 6.72 1.11
C SER A 76 2.71 6.72 1.78
N LYS A 77 1.65 6.61 0.97
CA LYS A 77 0.31 6.25 1.44
C LYS A 77 0.10 4.73 1.54
N ASN A 78 0.94 3.95 0.88
CA ASN A 78 0.96 2.51 1.04
C ASN A 78 1.71 2.15 2.33
N ILE A 79 0.97 1.64 3.31
CA ILE A 79 1.48 1.26 4.63
C ILE A 79 1.60 -0.26 4.79
N LEU A 80 1.37 -1.05 3.73
CA LEU A 80 1.36 -2.51 3.80
C LEU A 80 2.68 -3.06 4.38
N ALA A 81 3.81 -2.55 3.91
CA ALA A 81 5.13 -2.93 4.42
C ALA A 81 5.28 -2.67 5.93
N SER A 82 4.65 -1.61 6.44
CA SER A 82 4.66 -1.31 7.88
C SER A 82 3.78 -2.26 8.68
N LEU A 83 2.63 -2.66 8.13
CA LEU A 83 1.71 -3.61 8.77
C LEU A 83 2.28 -5.04 8.78
N LEU A 84 3.01 -5.44 7.74
CA LEU A 84 3.58 -6.78 7.63
C LEU A 84 4.96 -6.88 8.31
N TYR A 85 5.75 -5.81 8.26
CA TYR A 85 7.13 -5.76 8.74
C TYR A 85 7.40 -4.51 9.59
N PRO A 86 6.73 -4.37 10.76
CA PRO A 86 6.84 -3.18 11.58
C PRO A 86 8.28 -2.96 12.07
N ARG A 87 8.71 -1.70 12.13
CA ARG A 87 10.02 -1.32 12.67
C ARG A 87 9.94 -1.06 14.18
N GLY A 88 10.82 -1.69 14.95
CA GLY A 88 11.05 -1.40 16.36
C GLY A 88 12.06 -2.39 16.95
N ARG A 89 12.78 -2.02 18.00
CA ARG A 89 13.68 -2.95 18.71
C ARG A 89 12.90 -3.90 19.61
N ASP A 90 11.76 -3.44 20.11
CA ASP A 90 10.81 -4.18 20.93
C ASP A 90 9.37 -3.91 20.46
N LEU A 91 8.41 -4.54 21.14
CA LEU A 91 7.00 -4.44 20.82
C LEU A 91 6.41 -3.04 21.05
N ASP A 92 6.94 -2.29 22.00
CA ASP A 92 6.42 -0.96 22.35
C ASP A 92 6.90 0.08 21.33
N GLU A 93 8.16 0.02 20.92
CA GLU A 93 8.69 0.82 19.81
C GLU A 93 7.98 0.49 18.48
N ALA A 94 7.77 -0.81 18.19
CA ALA A 94 7.06 -1.23 16.98
C ALA A 94 5.61 -0.74 16.97
N SER A 95 4.91 -0.86 18.10
CA SER A 95 3.56 -0.34 18.29
C SER A 95 3.50 1.18 18.11
N ALA A 96 4.41 1.93 18.74
CA ALA A 96 4.47 3.39 18.61
C ALA A 96 4.76 3.83 17.16
N ARG A 97 5.63 3.08 16.46
CA ARG A 97 5.92 3.32 15.04
C ARG A 97 4.70 3.09 14.15
N LEU A 98 3.98 1.99 14.36
CA LEU A 98 2.73 1.70 13.63
C LEU A 98 1.69 2.79 13.82
N LEU A 99 1.47 3.26 15.06
CA LEU A 99 0.54 4.36 15.33
C LEU A 99 0.92 5.63 14.55
N LYS A 100 2.22 5.95 14.50
CA LYS A 100 2.71 7.08 13.70
C LYS A 100 2.47 6.89 12.20
N THR A 101 2.65 5.67 11.69
CA THR A 101 2.39 5.35 10.28
C THR A 101 0.91 5.47 9.94
N LEU A 102 0.01 4.99 10.80
CA LEU A 102 -1.45 5.16 10.64
C LEU A 102 -1.83 6.64 10.60
N ALA A 103 -1.33 7.43 11.56
CA ALA A 103 -1.59 8.87 11.60
C ALA A 103 -1.08 9.60 10.34
N ALA A 104 0.07 9.19 9.79
CA ALA A 104 0.64 9.79 8.59
C ALA A 104 -0.23 9.62 7.33
N VAL A 105 -1.11 8.62 7.31
CA VAL A 105 -2.09 8.41 6.23
C VAL A 105 -3.51 8.82 6.60
N GLY A 106 -3.68 9.54 7.72
CA GLY A 106 -4.96 10.09 8.16
C GLY A 106 -5.86 9.12 8.93
N ILE A 107 -5.36 7.94 9.32
CA ILE A 107 -6.12 6.96 10.10
C ILE A 107 -6.07 7.34 11.58
N ASP A 108 -7.22 7.67 12.17
CA ASP A 108 -7.34 7.98 13.61
C ASP A 108 -7.36 6.69 14.44
N SER A 109 -6.21 6.33 15.00
CA SER A 109 -6.05 5.11 15.80
C SER A 109 -6.81 5.10 17.13
N ARG A 110 -7.44 6.21 17.53
CA ARG A 110 -8.31 6.27 18.73
C ARG A 110 -9.69 5.68 18.45
N VAL A 111 -10.09 5.63 17.19
CA VAL A 111 -11.35 5.00 16.76
C VAL A 111 -11.03 3.56 16.38
N VAL A 112 -11.49 2.62 17.19
CA VAL A 112 -11.40 1.19 16.92
C VAL A 112 -12.79 0.59 17.05
N SER A 113 -13.25 -0.08 16.00
CA SER A 113 -14.53 -0.77 15.97
C SER A 113 -14.34 -2.24 15.56
N LEU A 114 -15.36 -3.04 15.79
CA LEU A 114 -15.46 -4.40 15.27
C LEU A 114 -16.44 -4.39 14.11
N GLY A 115 -16.10 -5.11 13.05
CA GLY A 115 -16.96 -5.29 11.90
C GLY A 115 -16.92 -6.71 11.38
N ARG A 116 -17.60 -6.93 10.26
CA ARG A 116 -17.46 -8.14 9.45
C ARG A 116 -17.04 -7.76 8.05
N ASN A 117 -16.07 -8.49 7.52
CA ASN A 117 -15.76 -8.50 6.11
C ASN A 117 -16.17 -9.88 5.60
N GLU A 118 -17.32 -9.93 4.91
CA GLU A 118 -17.96 -11.20 4.54
C GLU A 118 -18.17 -12.08 5.79
N GLU A 119 -17.54 -13.25 5.86
CA GLU A 119 -17.66 -14.18 6.97
C GLU A 119 -16.68 -13.87 8.12
N GLN A 120 -15.63 -13.09 7.86
CA GLN A 120 -14.54 -12.83 8.80
C GLN A 120 -14.83 -11.67 9.76
N ILE A 121 -14.50 -11.85 11.04
CA ILE A 121 -14.58 -10.78 12.05
C ILE A 121 -13.31 -9.96 11.97
N VAL A 122 -13.45 -8.65 11.86
CA VAL A 122 -12.32 -7.73 11.66
C VAL A 122 -12.30 -6.62 12.70
N TYR A 123 -11.09 -6.17 13.04
CA TYR A 123 -10.86 -4.88 13.67
C TYR A 123 -10.81 -3.80 12.60
N ILE A 124 -11.58 -2.73 12.78
CA ILE A 124 -11.53 -1.54 11.92
C ILE A 124 -10.93 -0.41 12.74
N ILE A 125 -9.87 0.20 12.23
CA ILE A 125 -9.16 1.30 12.88
C ILE A 125 -9.29 2.54 12.00
N GLY A 126 -9.65 3.68 12.58
CA GLY A 126 -9.80 4.97 11.88
C GLY A 126 -11.24 5.43 11.71
N ALA A 127 -12.20 4.50 11.70
CA ALA A 127 -13.61 4.82 11.45
C ALA A 127 -14.57 3.75 12.02
N GLN A 128 -15.86 4.07 12.01
CA GLN A 128 -16.93 3.10 12.22
C GLN A 128 -17.20 2.29 10.95
N PRO A 129 -17.83 1.10 11.03
CA PRO A 129 -18.05 0.23 9.87
C PRO A 129 -18.82 0.88 8.71
N TRP A 130 -19.71 1.84 9.00
CA TRP A 130 -20.52 2.58 8.02
C TRP A 130 -19.87 3.87 7.50
N GLU A 131 -18.73 4.29 8.06
CA GLU A 131 -18.03 5.53 7.68
C GLU A 131 -17.06 5.28 6.51
N ALA A 132 -17.61 4.98 5.33
CA ALA A 132 -16.84 4.63 4.14
C ALA A 132 -15.81 5.70 3.73
N GLU A 133 -16.16 6.98 3.85
CA GLU A 133 -15.35 8.09 3.35
C GLU A 133 -14.18 8.48 4.27
N ARG A 134 -13.94 7.72 5.34
CA ARG A 134 -12.84 7.98 6.27
C ARG A 134 -11.65 7.05 6.00
N PRO A 135 -10.41 7.54 6.16
CA PRO A 135 -9.24 6.67 6.14
C PRO A 135 -9.35 5.61 7.24
N GLN A 136 -9.16 4.35 6.85
CA GLN A 136 -9.28 3.23 7.77
C GLN A 136 -8.46 2.02 7.32
N VAL A 137 -8.06 1.19 8.28
CA VAL A 137 -7.43 -0.12 8.04
C VAL A 137 -8.25 -1.20 8.74
N TRP A 138 -8.45 -2.31 8.04
CA TRP A 138 -9.19 -3.47 8.51
C TRP A 138 -8.21 -4.61 8.70
N LEU A 139 -8.24 -5.22 9.88
CA LEU A 139 -7.35 -6.33 10.25
C LEU A 139 -8.22 -7.52 10.64
N ASP A 140 -7.91 -8.70 10.12
CA ASP A 140 -8.54 -9.93 10.60
C ASP A 140 -8.29 -10.10 12.10
N LYS A 141 -9.33 -10.46 12.87
CA LYS A 141 -9.28 -10.48 14.33
C LYS A 141 -8.37 -11.59 14.87
N VAL A 142 -8.15 -12.66 14.11
CA VAL A 142 -7.40 -13.84 14.56
C VAL A 142 -5.94 -13.74 14.13
N SER A 143 -5.70 -13.52 12.83
CA SER A 143 -4.36 -13.50 12.23
C SER A 143 -3.71 -12.12 12.28
N PHE A 144 -4.47 -11.06 12.58
CA PHE A 144 -4.03 -9.65 12.51
C PHE A 144 -3.51 -9.24 11.12
N LEU A 145 -3.86 -9.97 10.06
CA LEU A 145 -3.47 -9.66 8.69
C LEU A 145 -4.37 -8.55 8.14
N PRO A 146 -3.84 -7.59 7.37
CA PRO A 146 -4.67 -6.54 6.79
C PRO A 146 -5.59 -7.13 5.73
N VAL A 147 -6.90 -6.89 5.81
CA VAL A 147 -7.84 -7.32 4.77
C VAL A 147 -8.27 -6.16 3.86
N ARG A 148 -8.17 -4.93 4.37
CA ARG A 148 -8.53 -3.72 3.62
C ARG A 148 -7.78 -2.50 4.14
N LEU A 149 -7.40 -1.62 3.25
CA LEU A 149 -6.84 -0.30 3.54
C LEU A 149 -7.57 0.75 2.70
N ARG A 150 -8.11 1.79 3.34
CA ARG A 150 -8.71 2.94 2.67
C ARG A 150 -8.00 4.20 3.12
N VAL A 151 -7.57 5.02 2.17
CA VAL A 151 -6.88 6.29 2.44
C VAL A 151 -7.29 7.31 1.38
N ALA A 152 -7.19 8.60 1.73
CA ALA A 152 -7.46 9.67 0.78
C ALA A 152 -6.51 9.56 -0.43
N ALA A 153 -7.06 9.64 -1.64
CA ALA A 153 -6.29 9.76 -2.88
C ALA A 153 -5.42 11.01 -2.85
N SER A 154 -4.19 10.92 -3.32
CA SER A 154 -3.35 12.09 -3.59
C SER A 154 -3.56 12.51 -5.04
N GLN A 155 -3.61 13.82 -5.33
CA GLN A 155 -3.49 14.29 -6.73
C GLN A 155 -2.05 14.27 -7.27
N ALA A 156 -1.07 13.78 -6.51
CA ALA A 156 0.29 13.50 -7.02
C ALA A 156 0.99 12.46 -6.13
N GLY A 157 1.57 11.44 -6.77
CA GLY A 157 2.41 10.44 -6.12
C GLY A 157 1.91 9.02 -6.40
N PRO A 158 2.70 8.15 -7.02
CA PRO A 158 2.25 6.88 -7.56
C PRO A 158 1.88 5.97 -6.40
N ALA A 159 0.58 5.65 -6.34
CA ALA A 159 0.23 4.25 -6.19
C ALA A 159 0.99 3.48 -7.28
N ALA A 160 1.31 2.22 -7.03
CA ALA A 160 1.85 1.33 -8.02
C ALA A 160 0.85 1.08 -9.19
N SER A 161 0.52 2.16 -9.89
CA SER A 161 -0.35 2.27 -11.03
C SER A 161 0.59 2.63 -12.16
N GLY A 162 1.05 1.60 -12.88
CA GLY A 162 1.54 1.78 -14.23
C GLY A 162 0.51 2.57 -15.02
N THR A 163 0.98 3.69 -15.58
CA THR A 163 0.51 4.30 -16.83
C THR A 163 -1.00 4.26 -17.15
N ALA A 164 -1.68 5.38 -16.87
CA ALA A 164 -2.73 5.91 -17.76
C ALA A 164 -2.89 7.42 -17.57
N SER A 165 -1.88 8.19 -18.00
CA SER A 165 -2.05 9.60 -18.32
C SER A 165 -2.59 9.68 -19.75
N VAL A 166 -3.91 9.55 -19.94
CA VAL A 166 -4.54 9.98 -21.19
C VAL A 166 -4.82 11.47 -21.07
N ALA A 167 -4.05 12.25 -21.81
CA ALA A 167 -4.25 13.68 -21.99
C ALA A 167 -5.63 13.96 -22.61
N SER A 168 -6.31 14.98 -22.10
CA SER A 168 -7.22 15.80 -22.89
C SER A 168 -7.04 17.26 -22.51
N ASN A 169 -6.30 17.97 -23.37
CA ASN A 169 -6.27 19.43 -23.41
C ASN A 169 -7.13 19.90 -24.60
N ALA A 170 -7.96 20.92 -24.34
CA ALA A 170 -8.66 21.86 -25.25
C ALA A 170 -10.16 21.90 -24.90
N ALA A 171 -10.84 23.04 -24.75
CA ALA A 171 -10.52 24.45 -24.83
C ALA A 171 -11.72 25.24 -24.26
N GLY A 172 -11.52 26.51 -23.92
CA GLY A 172 -12.62 27.50 -23.84
C GLY A 172 -12.97 27.99 -22.44
N ALA A 173 -12.30 29.07 -22.03
CA ALA A 173 -12.79 29.95 -20.97
C ALA A 173 -14.12 30.60 -21.42
N THR A 174 -15.08 30.75 -20.51
CA THR A 174 -15.65 32.03 -20.01
C THR A 174 -16.75 31.69 -19.00
N GLY A 175 -16.75 32.29 -17.80
CA GLY A 175 -17.91 32.23 -16.91
C GLY A 175 -17.59 32.26 -15.41
N THR A 176 -17.68 33.45 -14.84
CA THR A 176 -17.71 33.76 -13.40
C THR A 176 -18.78 32.96 -12.63
N ALA A 177 -18.42 32.36 -11.50
CA ALA A 177 -19.17 32.43 -10.24
C ALA A 177 -18.51 31.57 -9.15
N THR A 178 -18.40 32.18 -7.97
CA THR A 178 -18.02 31.59 -6.69
C THR A 178 -18.81 30.31 -6.39
N ALA A 179 -18.14 29.17 -6.50
CA ALA A 179 -18.44 27.97 -5.73
C ALA A 179 -17.09 27.41 -5.30
N VAL A 180 -16.79 27.47 -4.01
CA VAL A 180 -15.78 26.58 -3.43
C VAL A 180 -16.41 25.20 -3.51
N ALA A 181 -16.28 24.57 -4.67
CA ALA A 181 -16.64 23.18 -4.87
C ALA A 181 -15.81 22.42 -3.85
N GLU A 182 -16.48 21.89 -2.85
CA GLU A 182 -15.99 20.87 -1.94
C GLU A 182 -15.51 19.73 -2.83
N ARG A 183 -14.23 19.76 -3.22
CA ARG A 183 -13.65 18.73 -4.06
C ARG A 183 -13.74 17.46 -3.25
N ALA A 184 -14.66 16.58 -3.63
CA ALA A 184 -14.72 15.23 -3.10
C ALA A 184 -13.29 14.68 -3.11
N ILE A 185 -12.72 14.50 -1.92
CA ILE A 185 -11.38 13.94 -1.79
C ILE A 185 -11.54 12.51 -2.28
N GLY A 186 -10.96 12.22 -3.45
CA GLY A 186 -10.99 10.86 -3.97
C GLY A 186 -10.44 9.88 -2.94
N MET A 187 -10.85 8.62 -3.00
CA MET A 187 -10.39 7.58 -2.07
C MET A 187 -9.68 6.49 -2.85
N THR A 188 -8.58 5.99 -2.30
CA THR A 188 -7.95 4.75 -2.77
C THR A 188 -8.20 3.65 -1.77
N GLU A 189 -8.57 2.48 -2.25
CA GLU A 189 -8.82 1.30 -1.45
C GLU A 189 -7.97 0.14 -1.96
N ALA A 190 -7.26 -0.54 -1.06
CA ALA A 190 -6.61 -1.81 -1.33
C ALA A 190 -7.34 -2.90 -0.55
N ARG A 191 -7.66 -4.02 -1.21
CA ARG A 191 -8.25 -5.22 -0.61
C ARG A 191 -7.28 -6.38 -0.72
N TYR A 192 -7.13 -7.14 0.36
CA TYR A 192 -6.29 -8.34 0.40
C TYR A 192 -7.22 -9.51 0.65
N LEU A 193 -7.57 -10.21 -0.43
CA LEU A 193 -8.69 -11.15 -0.46
C LEU A 193 -8.28 -12.53 0.03
N GLU A 194 -7.09 -12.97 -0.36
CA GLU A 194 -6.55 -14.28 0.02
C GLU A 194 -5.15 -14.14 0.62
N TYR A 195 -4.84 -15.06 1.54
CA TYR A 195 -3.54 -15.17 2.19
C TYR A 195 -3.04 -16.61 2.11
N GLY A 196 -1.74 -16.78 1.85
CA GLY A 196 -1.14 -18.11 1.69
C GLY A 196 -1.56 -18.83 0.41
N GLY A 197 -1.11 -20.08 0.23
CA GLY A 197 -1.30 -20.86 -1.00
C GLY A 197 -0.24 -20.53 -2.06
N GLY A 198 0.60 -21.51 -2.44
CA GLY A 198 1.68 -21.37 -3.44
C GLY A 198 2.77 -20.31 -3.16
N SER A 199 2.60 -19.55 -2.09
CA SER A 199 3.30 -18.32 -1.75
C SER A 199 3.59 -18.26 -0.24
N VAL A 200 4.45 -17.33 0.15
CA VAL A 200 5.02 -17.25 1.50
C VAL A 200 3.94 -16.96 2.56
N PRO A 201 3.86 -17.74 3.66
CA PRO A 201 2.86 -17.56 4.69
C PRO A 201 2.81 -16.12 5.26
N GLY A 202 1.61 -15.62 5.49
CA GLY A 202 1.39 -14.27 6.05
C GLY A 202 1.52 -13.12 5.06
N LEU A 203 1.62 -13.42 3.76
CA LEU A 203 1.54 -12.43 2.68
C LEU A 203 0.24 -12.58 1.87
N PRO A 204 -0.30 -11.48 1.32
CA PRO A 204 -1.44 -11.55 0.41
C PRO A 204 -1.10 -12.37 -0.83
N ARG A 205 -2.00 -13.28 -1.21
CA ARG A 205 -1.96 -14.01 -2.48
C ARG A 205 -2.77 -13.30 -3.55
N VAL A 206 -3.96 -12.82 -3.21
CA VAL A 206 -4.84 -12.09 -4.13
C VAL A 206 -5.14 -10.72 -3.55
N PHE A 207 -5.02 -9.68 -4.36
CA PHE A 207 -5.35 -8.31 -3.96
C PHE A 207 -5.94 -7.50 -5.09
N GLU A 208 -6.64 -6.45 -4.71
CA GLU A 208 -7.26 -5.50 -5.62
C GLU A 208 -7.00 -4.08 -5.15
N GLU A 209 -6.82 -3.17 -6.11
CA GLU A 209 -6.75 -1.74 -5.85
C GLU A 209 -7.90 -1.03 -6.58
N TYR A 210 -8.54 -0.13 -5.85
CA TYR A 210 -9.65 0.68 -6.33
C TYR A 210 -9.32 2.16 -6.18
N VAL A 211 -9.73 2.95 -7.16
CA VAL A 211 -9.67 4.41 -7.13
C VAL A 211 -11.08 4.95 -7.34
N ASN A 212 -11.59 5.68 -6.34
CA ASN A 212 -12.95 6.23 -6.33
C ASN A 212 -14.02 5.16 -6.59
N GLY A 213 -13.83 3.96 -6.04
CA GLY A 213 -14.75 2.83 -6.19
C GLY A 213 -14.61 2.04 -7.49
N ASN A 214 -13.76 2.48 -8.44
CA ASN A 214 -13.48 1.73 -9.65
C ASN A 214 -12.26 0.83 -9.43
N LEU A 215 -12.39 -0.46 -9.75
CA LEU A 215 -11.26 -1.39 -9.80
C LEU A 215 -10.27 -0.88 -10.84
N VAL A 216 -9.01 -0.70 -10.45
CA VAL A 216 -7.91 -0.28 -11.35
C VAL A 216 -6.85 -1.35 -11.52
N ARG A 217 -6.79 -2.30 -10.58
CA ARG A 217 -5.77 -3.34 -10.53
C ARG A 217 -6.26 -4.56 -9.78
N HIS A 218 -6.07 -5.74 -10.37
CA HIS A 218 -6.24 -7.03 -9.73
C HIS A 218 -4.93 -7.82 -9.88
N GLY A 219 -4.40 -8.36 -8.78
CA GLY A 219 -3.14 -9.10 -8.80
C GLY A 219 -3.25 -10.44 -8.08
N GLU A 220 -2.72 -11.48 -8.71
CA GLU A 220 -2.57 -12.82 -8.12
C GLU A 220 -1.09 -13.20 -8.04
N VAL A 221 -0.66 -13.67 -6.87
CA VAL A 221 0.69 -14.20 -6.66
C VAL A 221 0.78 -15.60 -7.27
N VAL A 222 1.64 -15.73 -8.28
CA VAL A 222 1.93 -16.98 -8.99
C VAL A 222 2.99 -17.80 -8.27
N SER A 223 4.00 -17.13 -7.69
CA SER A 223 5.05 -17.80 -6.92
C SER A 223 5.66 -16.88 -5.87
N GLY A 224 6.27 -17.47 -4.84
CA GLY A 224 6.96 -16.73 -3.80
C GLY A 224 8.22 -17.45 -3.31
N GLN A 225 9.23 -16.68 -2.94
CA GLN A 225 10.49 -17.19 -2.41
C GLN A 225 10.90 -16.43 -1.15
N VAL A 226 11.27 -17.17 -0.10
CA VAL A 226 11.90 -16.62 1.09
C VAL A 226 13.39 -16.50 0.85
N HIS A 227 13.93 -15.32 1.16
CA HIS A 227 15.36 -15.03 1.05
C HIS A 227 15.98 -14.88 2.43
N THR A 228 17.23 -15.32 2.57
CA THR A 228 18.02 -15.02 3.77
C THR A 228 18.21 -13.51 3.92
N ASP A 229 18.49 -12.83 2.80
CA ASP A 229 18.56 -11.38 2.71
C ASP A 229 18.35 -10.92 1.25
N LEU A 230 17.99 -9.65 1.07
CA LEU A 230 17.92 -8.97 -0.24
C LEU A 230 18.84 -7.74 -0.23
N PRO A 231 19.54 -7.40 -1.33
CA PRO A 231 20.43 -6.24 -1.36
C PRO A 231 19.73 -4.92 -0.97
N GLU A 232 20.38 -4.10 -0.14
CA GLU A 232 19.83 -2.80 0.31
C GLU A 232 19.60 -1.82 -0.86
N ALA A 233 20.42 -1.91 -1.91
CA ALA A 233 20.31 -1.06 -3.11
C ALA A 233 18.97 -1.22 -3.84
N LEU A 234 18.28 -2.37 -3.68
CA LEU A 234 16.94 -2.57 -4.25
C LEU A 234 15.87 -1.68 -3.60
N PHE A 235 16.12 -1.16 -2.40
CA PHE A 235 15.17 -0.37 -1.64
C PHE A 235 15.63 1.08 -1.47
N ASP A 236 16.55 1.53 -2.33
CA ASP A 236 16.98 2.92 -2.27
C ASP A 236 15.88 3.86 -2.75
N VAL A 237 15.71 4.95 -2.00
CA VAL A 237 14.76 6.04 -2.27
C VAL A 237 15.50 7.35 -2.57
N SER A 238 16.81 7.30 -2.75
CA SER A 238 17.66 8.48 -2.94
C SER A 238 17.43 9.16 -4.30
N GLY A 239 16.45 10.05 -4.31
CA GLY A 239 16.62 11.48 -4.53
C GLY A 239 15.94 12.31 -3.43
N ALA A 240 15.48 11.68 -2.35
CA ALA A 240 14.57 12.28 -1.37
C ALA A 240 15.38 13.12 -0.39
N PRO A 241 14.90 14.31 0.02
CA PRO A 241 15.59 15.08 1.04
C PRO A 241 15.56 14.26 2.35
N THR A 242 16.70 13.67 2.70
CA THR A 242 16.95 13.14 4.03
C THR A 242 16.79 14.31 5.01
N ARG A 243 15.68 14.37 5.74
CA ARG A 243 15.61 15.16 6.97
C ARG A 243 16.61 14.54 7.95
N ARG A 244 17.82 15.10 7.98
CA ARG A 244 18.74 14.89 9.10
C ARG A 244 18.00 15.28 10.37
N ARG A 245 17.89 14.33 11.30
CA ARG A 245 17.46 14.59 12.67
C ARG A 245 18.61 15.22 13.45
#